data_AF-A0A929FN21-F1
#
_entry.id   AF-A0A929FN21-F1
#
_cell.length_a   1.000
_cell.length_b   1.000
_cell.length_c   1.000
_cell.angle_alpha   90.00
_cell.angle_beta   90.00
_cell.angle_gamma   90.00
#
_symmetry.space_group_name_H-M   'P 1'
#
loop_
_entity.id
_entity.type
_entity.pdbx_description
1 polymer ?
#
loop_
_entity_poly.entity_id
_entity_poly.type
_entity_poly.pdbx_seq_one_letter_code
_entity_poly.pdbx_strand_id
1 'polypeptide(L)'
;MNRQLCLECREAEEESGIDINRLLNELALIKGKGHPTELSEKETLYLCLSLCGCSNSETAYRYYLDRKPNEEELACQDYIKRLRRNMNAEMSDKVNGYIKELMGIEANKYKPTWSKVRQFLSSHGYARPQNSPQVQPKDMRKAVMIVELQEIVVEDVRKTLEDKYGININILQVLDIK
;
A
#
# COMPACT_ATOMS: atom_id res chain seq x y z
N MET A 1 25.31 0.31 3.95
CA MET A 1 25.05 0.79 5.32
C MET A 1 23.75 0.17 5.79
N ASN A 2 23.75 -0.62 6.88
CA ASN A 2 22.52 -1.10 7.51
C ASN A 2 21.89 0.06 8.27
N ARG A 3 20.89 0.72 7.67
CA ARG A 3 20.02 1.63 8.44
C ARG A 3 19.14 0.77 9.32
N GLN A 4 19.15 1.07 10.62
CA GLN A 4 18.15 0.52 11.51
C GLN A 4 16.80 1.09 11.07
N LEU A 5 15.89 0.21 10.62
CA LEU A 5 14.57 0.58 10.14
C LEU A 5 13.78 1.25 11.27
N CYS A 6 13.08 2.36 10.97
CA CYS A 6 12.12 2.94 11.91
C CYS A 6 10.95 1.97 12.15
N LEU A 7 10.07 2.28 13.10
CA LEU A 7 8.95 1.39 13.45
C LEU A 7 8.08 1.08 12.23
N GLU A 8 7.73 2.09 11.45
CA GLU A 8 6.86 1.98 10.27
C GLU A 8 7.53 1.21 9.14
N CYS A 9 8.85 1.35 8.99
CA CYS A 9 9.61 0.55 8.03
C CYS A 9 9.59 -0.94 8.40
N ARG A 10 9.71 -1.26 9.70
CA ARG A 10 9.63 -2.65 10.18
C ARG A 10 8.23 -3.22 10.00
N GLU A 11 7.20 -2.47 10.38
CA GLU A 11 5.81 -2.86 10.13
C GLU A 11 5.56 -3.10 8.63
N ALA A 12 6.07 -2.22 7.75
CA ALA A 12 5.93 -2.37 6.31
C ALA A 12 6.63 -3.61 5.77
N GLU A 13 7.85 -3.89 6.21
CA GLU A 13 8.60 -5.09 5.84
C GLU A 13 7.91 -6.37 6.30
N GLU A 14 7.34 -6.37 7.50
CA GLU A 14 6.60 -7.49 8.07
C GLU A 14 5.27 -7.75 7.33
N GLU A 15 4.48 -6.72 7.09
CA GLU A 15 3.14 -6.85 6.49
C GLU A 15 3.19 -7.04 4.97
N SER A 16 4.15 -6.42 4.28
CA SER A 16 4.28 -6.53 2.83
C SER A 16 5.19 -7.67 2.37
N GLY A 17 6.07 -8.18 3.24
CA GLY A 17 7.10 -9.14 2.87
C GLY A 17 8.17 -8.58 1.92
N ILE A 18 8.28 -7.25 1.82
CA ILE A 18 9.24 -6.55 0.96
C ILE A 18 10.46 -6.11 1.77
N ASP A 19 11.66 -6.29 1.23
CA ASP A 19 12.91 -5.70 1.74
C ASP A 19 12.85 -4.17 1.58
N ILE A 20 12.46 -3.50 2.66
CA ILE A 20 12.26 -2.05 2.69
C ILE A 20 13.59 -1.32 2.52
N ASN A 21 14.68 -1.86 3.06
CA ASN A 21 16.00 -1.25 2.93
C ASN A 21 16.46 -1.22 1.47
N ARG A 22 16.31 -2.33 0.76
CA ARG A 22 16.61 -2.40 -0.68
C ARG A 22 15.76 -1.40 -1.45
N LEU A 23 14.46 -1.36 -1.19
CA LEU A 23 13.55 -0.43 -1.87
C LEU A 23 13.95 1.03 -1.63
N LEU A 24 14.20 1.42 -0.38
CA LEU A 24 14.62 2.79 -0.05
C LEU A 24 15.92 3.18 -0.75
N ASN A 25 16.88 2.27 -0.83
CA ASN A 25 18.14 2.53 -1.53
C ASN A 25 17.93 2.75 -3.03
N GLU A 26 17.09 1.95 -3.68
CA GLU A 26 16.80 2.13 -5.10
C GLU A 26 15.99 3.39 -5.38
N LEU A 27 14.99 3.71 -4.55
CA LEU A 27 14.26 4.97 -4.69
C LEU A 27 15.15 6.19 -4.43
N ALA A 28 16.16 6.09 -3.56
CA ALA A 28 17.14 7.15 -3.33
C ALA A 28 18.03 7.40 -4.56
N LEU A 29 18.36 6.34 -5.31
CA LEU A 29 19.06 6.46 -6.59
C LEU A 29 18.18 7.11 -7.65
N ILE A 30 16.91 6.72 -7.74
CA ILE A 30 15.93 7.31 -8.65
C ILE A 30 15.76 8.81 -8.36
N LYS A 31 15.53 9.16 -7.08
CA LYS A 31 15.36 10.55 -6.64
C LYS A 31 16.53 11.44 -7.02
N GLY A 32 17.76 10.96 -6.83
CA GLY A 32 18.97 11.70 -7.18
C GLY A 32 19.47 11.47 -8.61
N LYS A 33 18.68 10.85 -9.49
CA LYS A 33 19.02 10.58 -10.90
C LYS A 33 20.37 9.86 -11.07
N GLY A 34 20.59 8.82 -10.26
CA GLY A 34 21.83 8.03 -10.24
C GLY A 34 22.84 8.47 -9.18
N HIS A 35 22.60 9.58 -8.48
CA HIS A 35 23.35 9.95 -7.29
C HIS A 35 22.54 9.60 -6.03
N PRO A 36 23.12 8.93 -5.01
CA PRO A 36 22.37 8.58 -3.80
C PRO A 36 21.85 9.83 -3.09
N THR A 37 20.55 10.10 -3.23
CA THR A 37 19.86 11.20 -2.54
C THR A 37 18.79 10.60 -1.66
N GLU A 38 18.96 10.76 -0.36
CA GLU A 38 18.06 10.15 0.61
C GLU A 38 16.61 10.60 0.44
N LEU A 39 15.68 9.67 0.64
CA LEU A 39 14.29 10.02 0.86
C LEU A 39 14.20 10.78 2.18
N SER A 40 13.39 11.83 2.20
CA SER A 40 13.03 12.51 3.44
C SER A 40 12.27 11.57 4.37
N GLU A 41 12.25 11.89 5.65
CA GLU A 41 11.49 11.14 6.65
C GLU A 41 10.00 11.03 6.26
N LYS A 42 9.42 12.10 5.73
CA LYS A 42 8.03 12.12 5.24
C LYS A 42 7.79 11.22 4.02
N GLU A 43 8.71 11.21 3.06
CA GLU A 43 8.64 10.31 1.90
C GLU A 43 8.72 8.84 2.35
N THR A 44 9.65 8.56 3.26
CA THR A 44 9.86 7.23 3.85
C THR A 44 8.61 6.77 4.63
N LEU A 45 8.06 7.64 5.47
CA LEU A 45 6.85 7.38 6.24
C LEU A 45 5.65 7.07 5.34
N TYR A 46 5.39 7.92 4.34
CA TYR A 46 4.30 7.72 3.39
C TYR A 46 4.43 6.40 2.63
N LEU A 47 5.63 6.07 2.14
CA LEU A 47 5.90 4.83 1.44
C LEU A 47 5.62 3.61 2.33
N CYS A 48 6.16 3.60 3.56
CA CYS A 48 6.03 2.47 4.47
C CYS A 48 4.57 2.25 4.86
N LEU A 49 3.85 3.30 5.26
CA LEU A 49 2.43 3.22 5.59
C LEU A 49 1.59 2.73 4.41
N SER A 50 1.98 3.08 3.19
CA SER A 50 1.29 2.62 1.99
C SER A 50 1.56 1.13 1.69
N LEU A 51 2.77 0.64 1.97
CA LEU A 51 3.13 -0.77 1.81
C LEU A 51 2.51 -1.66 2.89
N CYS A 52 2.30 -1.15 4.11
CA CYS A 52 1.61 -1.85 5.20
C CYS A 52 0.18 -2.29 4.86
N GLY A 53 -0.43 -1.80 3.77
CA GLY A 53 -1.82 -2.12 3.43
C GLY A 53 -2.86 -1.39 4.27
N CYS A 54 -2.44 -0.37 5.02
CA CYS A 54 -3.35 0.57 5.67
C CYS A 54 -4.31 1.18 4.64
N SER A 55 -5.52 1.50 5.09
CA SER A 55 -6.44 2.29 4.26
C SER A 55 -5.87 3.69 4.03
N ASN A 56 -6.24 4.35 2.92
CA ASN A 56 -5.81 5.73 2.66
C ASN A 56 -6.16 6.69 3.82
N SER A 57 -7.24 6.42 4.54
CA SER A 57 -7.66 7.18 5.71
C SER A 57 -6.70 6.99 6.88
N GLU A 58 -6.35 5.75 7.18
CA GLU A 58 -5.39 5.40 8.23
C GLU A 58 -3.99 5.92 7.89
N THR A 59 -3.53 5.77 6.63
CA THR A 59 -2.26 6.32 6.16
C THR A 59 -2.19 7.82 6.39
N ALA A 60 -3.24 8.56 6.01
CA ALA A 60 -3.27 10.01 6.20
C ALA A 60 -3.29 10.40 7.68
N TYR A 61 -4.01 9.65 8.50
CA TYR A 61 -4.06 9.87 9.93
C TYR A 61 -2.68 9.69 10.57
N ARG A 62 -2.06 8.53 10.34
CA ARG A 62 -0.73 8.19 10.88
C ARG A 62 0.35 9.14 10.36
N TYR A 63 0.27 9.56 9.09
CA TYR A 63 1.22 10.50 8.49
C TYR A 63 1.25 11.87 9.19
N TYR A 64 0.12 12.39 9.67
CA TYR A 64 0.06 13.70 10.34
C TYR A 64 0.13 13.63 11.86
N LEU A 65 -0.34 12.53 12.46
CA LEU A 65 -0.56 12.43 13.91
C LEU A 65 0.35 11.41 14.60
N ASP A 66 1.17 10.68 13.84
CA ASP A 66 2.18 9.74 14.33
C ASP A 66 1.64 8.69 15.32
N ARG A 67 0.38 8.29 15.15
CA ARG A 67 -0.26 7.24 15.96
C ARG A 67 -1.39 6.55 15.20
N LYS A 68 -1.74 5.34 15.64
CA LYS A 68 -2.90 4.60 15.10
C LYS A 68 -4.21 5.30 15.50
N PRO A 69 -5.14 5.48 14.55
CA PRO A 69 -6.46 6.02 14.87
C PRO A 69 -7.31 4.96 15.58
N ASN A 70 -8.27 5.43 16.38
CA ASN A 70 -9.38 4.60 16.84
C ASN A 70 -10.55 4.62 15.81
N GLU A 71 -11.60 3.83 16.07
CA GLU A 71 -12.75 3.71 15.16
C GLU A 71 -13.51 5.04 15.00
N GLU A 72 -13.70 5.80 16.08
CA GLU A 72 -14.40 7.10 16.06
C GLU A 72 -13.65 8.15 15.23
N GLU A 73 -12.32 8.14 15.29
CA GLU A 73 -11.45 9.04 14.55
C GLU A 73 -11.49 8.77 13.05
N LEU A 74 -11.57 7.49 12.66
CA LEU A 74 -11.77 7.11 11.26
C LEU A 74 -13.20 7.40 10.77
N ALA A 75 -14.18 7.41 11.67
CA ALA A 75 -15.57 7.74 11.34
C ALA A 75 -15.78 9.23 11.05
N CYS A 76 -14.90 10.13 11.53
CA CYS A 76 -14.96 11.57 11.26
C CYS A 76 -14.54 11.89 9.80
N GLN A 77 -15.47 11.71 8.86
CA GLN A 77 -15.16 11.76 7.43
C GLN A 77 -14.56 13.09 6.97
N ASP A 78 -15.03 14.24 7.46
CA ASP A 78 -14.55 15.54 6.98
C ASP A 78 -13.10 15.82 7.41
N TYR A 79 -12.76 15.49 8.66
CA TYR A 79 -11.41 15.63 9.18
C TYR A 79 -10.44 14.74 8.40
N ILE A 80 -10.76 13.45 8.27
CA ILE A 80 -9.96 12.46 7.54
C ILE A 80 -9.83 12.83 6.06
N LYS A 81 -10.91 13.28 5.43
CA LYS A 81 -10.90 13.70 4.02
C LYS A 81 -9.96 14.87 3.78
N ARG A 82 -9.88 15.81 4.73
CA ARG A 82 -8.90 16.91 4.69
C ARG A 82 -7.46 16.38 4.81
N LEU A 83 -7.18 15.51 5.79
CA LEU A 83 -5.86 14.90 5.93
C LEU A 83 -5.45 14.16 4.65
N ARG A 84 -6.35 13.37 4.07
CA ARG A 84 -6.09 12.64 2.82
C ARG A 84 -5.74 13.57 1.66
N ARG A 85 -6.49 14.67 1.50
CA ARG A 85 -6.23 15.66 0.44
C ARG A 85 -4.85 16.29 0.60
N ASN A 86 -4.52 16.72 1.82
CA ASN A 86 -3.23 17.36 2.10
C ASN A 86 -2.07 16.37 1.88
N MET A 87 -2.18 15.15 2.42
CA MET A 87 -1.17 14.11 2.23
C MET A 87 -0.96 13.79 0.75
N ASN A 88 -2.05 13.66 -0.02
CA ASN A 88 -1.96 13.38 -1.45
C ASN A 88 -1.26 14.52 -2.19
N ALA A 89 -1.58 15.77 -1.89
CA ALA A 89 -0.94 16.94 -2.50
C ALA A 89 0.56 17.04 -2.13
N GLU A 90 0.94 16.64 -0.91
CA GLU A 90 2.33 16.72 -0.44
C GLU A 90 3.22 15.60 -1.00
N MET A 91 2.72 14.35 -0.98
CA MET A 91 3.56 13.14 -1.07
C MET A 91 3.18 12.18 -2.18
N SER A 92 1.88 12.10 -2.54
CA SER A 92 1.44 11.08 -3.50
C SER A 92 2.19 11.27 -4.82
N ASP A 93 2.20 12.45 -5.41
CA ASP A 93 2.82 12.64 -6.73
C ASP A 93 4.34 12.43 -6.70
N LYS A 94 5.02 12.81 -5.61
CA LYS A 94 6.47 12.62 -5.45
C LYS A 94 6.84 11.15 -5.35
N VAL A 95 6.30 10.44 -4.36
CA VAL A 95 6.65 9.03 -4.12
C VAL A 95 6.15 8.15 -5.26
N ASN A 96 4.98 8.43 -5.82
CA ASN A 96 4.50 7.68 -6.99
C ASN A 96 5.36 7.95 -8.22
N GLY A 97 5.98 9.13 -8.34
CA GLY A 97 6.95 9.43 -9.39
C GLY A 97 8.10 8.43 -9.34
N TYR A 98 8.71 8.25 -8.16
CA TYR A 98 9.80 7.29 -7.99
C TYR A 98 9.35 5.84 -8.23
N ILE A 99 8.16 5.47 -7.73
CA ILE A 99 7.60 4.12 -7.94
C ILE A 99 7.28 3.85 -9.42
N LYS A 100 6.73 4.83 -10.14
CA LYS A 100 6.49 4.71 -11.59
C LYS A 100 7.79 4.48 -12.34
N GLU A 101 8.82 5.27 -12.04
CA GLU A 101 10.13 5.11 -12.67
C GLU A 101 10.73 3.73 -12.36
N LEU A 102 10.66 3.28 -11.11
CA LEU A 102 11.08 1.95 -10.69
C LEU A 102 10.37 0.83 -11.47
N MET A 103 9.07 1.00 -11.70
CA MET A 103 8.23 0.05 -12.45
C MET A 103 8.32 0.21 -13.97
N GLY A 104 9.10 1.17 -14.49
CA GLY A 104 9.15 1.48 -15.93
C GLY A 104 7.83 2.05 -16.50
N ILE A 105 6.98 2.64 -15.64
CA ILE A 105 5.71 3.26 -16.04
C ILE A 105 5.96 4.71 -16.46
N GLU A 106 5.50 5.08 -17.65
CA GLU A 106 5.57 6.47 -18.13
C GLU A 106 4.85 7.45 -17.19
N ALA A 107 5.41 8.66 -17.03
CA ALA A 107 4.93 9.66 -16.08
C ALA A 107 3.44 10.03 -16.28
N ASN A 108 2.98 10.07 -17.54
CA ASN A 108 1.62 10.42 -17.94
C ASN A 108 0.59 9.29 -17.73
N LYS A 109 1.02 8.06 -17.41
CA LYS A 109 0.11 6.93 -17.18
C LYS A 109 -0.51 6.97 -15.78
N TYR A 110 -1.59 6.23 -15.60
CA TYR A 110 -2.27 6.13 -14.30
C TYR A 110 -1.34 5.62 -13.20
N LYS A 111 -1.54 6.15 -11.98
CA LYS A 111 -0.85 5.70 -10.77
C LYS A 111 -1.15 4.21 -10.53
N PRO A 112 -0.15 3.34 -10.30
CA PRO A 112 -0.40 1.96 -9.89
C PRO A 112 -1.03 1.92 -8.50
N THR A 113 -1.94 0.98 -8.26
CA THR A 113 -2.45 0.73 -6.91
C THR A 113 -1.34 0.13 -6.05
N TRP A 114 -1.36 0.37 -4.74
CA TRP A 114 -0.34 -0.20 -3.84
C TRP A 114 -0.34 -1.73 -3.84
N SER A 115 -1.47 -2.38 -4.15
CA SER A 115 -1.53 -3.81 -4.41
C SER A 115 -0.64 -4.21 -5.60
N LYS A 116 -0.77 -3.52 -6.74
CA LYS A 116 0.08 -3.75 -7.92
C LYS A 116 1.55 -3.44 -7.66
N VAL A 117 1.84 -2.41 -6.87
CA VAL A 117 3.21 -2.08 -6.44
C VAL A 117 3.80 -3.23 -5.64
N ARG A 118 3.09 -3.75 -4.62
CA ARG A 118 3.57 -4.91 -3.84
C ARG A 118 3.80 -6.14 -4.71
N GLN A 119 2.86 -6.47 -5.60
CA GLN A 119 3.01 -7.60 -6.52
C GLN A 119 4.25 -7.45 -7.42
N PHE A 120 4.47 -6.26 -7.97
CA PHE A 120 5.68 -5.96 -8.74
C PHE A 120 6.94 -6.16 -7.90
N LEU A 121 7.00 -5.57 -6.71
CA LEU A 121 8.17 -5.66 -5.84
C LEU A 121 8.49 -7.12 -5.45
N SER A 122 7.48 -7.90 -5.08
CA SER A 122 7.66 -9.32 -4.77
C SER A 122 8.18 -10.13 -5.97
N SER A 123 7.69 -9.85 -7.18
CA SER A 123 8.12 -10.56 -8.41
C SER A 123 9.47 -10.09 -8.96
N HIS A 124 9.95 -8.91 -8.56
CA HIS A 124 11.20 -8.31 -9.04
C HIS A 124 12.34 -8.38 -8.01
N GLY A 125 12.27 -9.35 -7.09
CA GLY A 125 13.37 -9.67 -6.19
C GLY A 125 13.49 -8.78 -4.96
N TYR A 126 12.49 -7.96 -4.65
CA TYR A 126 12.43 -7.22 -3.38
C TYR A 126 11.78 -8.06 -2.27
N ALA A 127 11.57 -9.37 -2.47
CA ALA A 127 11.10 -10.22 -1.40
C ALA A 127 12.11 -10.24 -0.23
N ARG A 128 11.60 -10.14 0.99
CA ARG A 128 12.43 -10.19 2.21
C ARG A 128 13.25 -11.50 2.24
N PRO A 129 14.55 -11.45 2.59
CA PRO A 129 15.38 -12.65 2.68
C PRO A 129 14.79 -13.68 3.66
N GLN A 130 14.68 -14.94 3.22
CA GLN A 130 14.03 -16.04 3.95
C GLN A 130 14.68 -16.40 5.31
N ASN A 131 15.83 -15.84 5.64
CA ASN A 131 16.48 -16.00 6.95
C ASN A 131 15.88 -15.07 8.03
N SER A 132 14.91 -14.24 7.67
CA SER A 132 14.11 -13.47 8.62
C SER A 132 13.01 -14.36 9.19
N PRO A 133 12.65 -14.27 10.48
CA PRO A 133 11.59 -15.08 11.06
C PRO A 133 10.33 -14.93 10.20
N GLN A 134 9.89 -16.06 9.62
CA GLN A 134 8.69 -16.09 8.80
C GLN A 134 7.51 -15.65 9.67
N VAL A 135 6.94 -14.50 9.31
CA VAL A 135 5.63 -14.11 9.81
C VAL A 135 4.67 -15.15 9.24
N GLN A 136 4.21 -16.07 10.09
CA GLN A 136 3.04 -16.87 9.75
C GLN A 136 1.94 -15.88 9.35
N PRO A 137 1.26 -16.06 8.21
CA PRO A 137 0.22 -15.14 7.78
C PRO A 137 -0.75 -14.94 8.94
N LYS A 138 -0.76 -13.71 9.51
CA LYS A 138 -1.66 -13.32 10.59
C LYS A 138 -3.06 -13.73 10.17
N ASP A 139 -3.65 -14.62 10.95
CA ASP A 139 -5.03 -15.12 10.88
C ASP A 139 -5.79 -14.67 9.64
N MET A 140 -5.82 -15.49 8.59
CA MET A 140 -6.76 -15.30 7.48
C MET A 140 -8.18 -15.24 8.07
N ARG A 141 -8.68 -14.01 8.28
CA ARG A 141 -10.05 -13.79 8.72
C ARG A 141 -10.96 -14.12 7.55
N LYS A 142 -11.64 -15.26 7.65
CA LYS A 142 -12.70 -15.64 6.71
C LYS A 142 -13.92 -14.78 7.02
N ALA A 143 -14.33 -13.94 6.07
CA ALA A 143 -15.58 -13.20 6.12
C ALA A 143 -16.52 -13.76 5.05
N VAL A 144 -17.81 -13.90 5.38
CA VAL A 144 -18.85 -14.28 4.43
C VAL A 144 -19.59 -13.01 4.03
N MET A 145 -19.62 -12.72 2.73
CA MET A 145 -20.36 -11.60 2.15
C MET A 145 -21.39 -12.16 1.18
N ILE A 146 -22.67 -11.86 1.40
CA ILE A 146 -23.77 -12.21 0.49
C ILE A 146 -24.09 -10.94 -0.31
N VAL A 147 -24.02 -11.02 -1.63
CA VAL A 147 -24.28 -9.89 -2.54
C VAL A 147 -25.37 -10.31 -3.51
N GLU A 148 -26.47 -9.57 -3.52
CA GLU A 148 -27.51 -9.69 -4.54
C GLU A 148 -27.12 -8.83 -5.75
N LEU A 149 -27.04 -9.46 -6.92
CA LEU A 149 -26.66 -8.77 -8.16
C LEU A 149 -27.88 -8.68 -9.06
N GLN A 150 -28.32 -7.46 -9.34
CA GLN A 150 -29.21 -7.18 -10.45
C GLN A 150 -28.33 -6.80 -11.65
N GLU A 151 -28.32 -7.66 -12.68
CA GLU A 151 -27.71 -7.39 -14.00
C GLU A 151 -26.16 -7.40 -14.09
N ILE A 152 -25.41 -7.54 -12.98
CA ILE A 152 -23.94 -7.51 -12.96
C ILE A 152 -23.32 -8.92 -12.93
N VAL A 153 -22.24 -9.13 -13.71
CA VAL A 153 -21.48 -10.39 -13.70
C VAL A 153 -20.52 -10.41 -12.50
N VAL A 154 -20.38 -11.57 -11.84
CA VAL A 154 -19.52 -11.76 -10.65
C VAL A 154 -18.08 -11.26 -10.84
N GLU A 155 -17.55 -11.38 -12.05
CA GLU A 155 -16.20 -10.90 -12.41
C GLU A 155 -16.05 -9.38 -12.25
N ASP A 156 -17.12 -8.62 -12.55
CA ASP A 156 -17.14 -7.16 -12.42
C ASP A 156 -17.17 -6.71 -10.96
N VAL A 157 -17.76 -7.53 -10.08
CA VAL A 157 -17.75 -7.29 -8.62
C VAL A 157 -16.34 -7.46 -8.07
N ARG A 158 -15.66 -8.57 -8.42
CA ARG A 158 -14.26 -8.80 -8.03
C ARG A 158 -13.39 -7.63 -8.49
N LYS A 159 -13.51 -7.28 -9.78
CA LYS A 159 -12.74 -6.19 -10.37
C LYS A 159 -13.03 -4.85 -9.70
N THR A 160 -14.29 -4.54 -9.39
CA THR A 160 -14.67 -3.29 -8.72
C THR A 160 -14.10 -3.21 -7.30
N LEU A 161 -14.15 -4.31 -6.54
CA LEU A 161 -13.61 -4.35 -5.19
C LEU A 161 -12.08 -4.22 -5.18
N GLU A 162 -11.42 -4.83 -6.15
CA GLU A 162 -9.98 -4.70 -6.32
C GLU A 162 -9.59 -3.29 -6.79
N ASP A 163 -10.23 -2.76 -7.85
CA ASP A 163 -9.86 -1.49 -8.48
C ASP A 163 -10.23 -0.27 -7.62
N LYS A 164 -11.40 -0.26 -6.97
CA LYS A 164 -11.87 0.90 -6.18
C LYS A 164 -11.45 0.84 -4.72
N TYR A 165 -11.42 -0.36 -4.14
CA TYR A 165 -11.26 -0.52 -2.68
C TYR A 165 -9.96 -1.25 -2.31
N GLY A 166 -9.22 -1.81 -3.28
CA GLY A 166 -7.99 -2.54 -3.02
C GLY A 166 -8.22 -3.86 -2.26
N ILE A 167 -9.45 -4.35 -2.23
CA ILE A 167 -9.82 -5.59 -1.53
C ILE A 167 -9.67 -6.74 -2.52
N ASN A 168 -8.71 -7.63 -2.27
CA ASN A 168 -8.58 -8.86 -3.03
C ASN A 168 -9.49 -9.93 -2.39
N ILE A 169 -10.55 -10.30 -3.10
CA ILE A 169 -11.48 -11.33 -2.65
C ILE A 169 -11.28 -12.61 -3.46
N ASN A 170 -11.32 -13.75 -2.76
CA ASN A 170 -11.44 -15.05 -3.40
C ASN A 170 -12.90 -15.51 -3.30
N ILE A 171 -13.59 -15.62 -4.43
CA ILE A 171 -15.00 -16.02 -4.46
C ILE A 171 -15.05 -17.54 -4.44
N LEU A 172 -15.44 -18.10 -3.30
CA LEU A 172 -15.44 -19.54 -3.07
C LEU A 172 -16.67 -20.23 -3.67
N GLN A 173 -17.81 -19.53 -3.69
CA GLN A 173 -19.08 -20.08 -4.14
C GLN A 173 -19.99 -18.97 -4.67
N VAL A 174 -20.68 -19.23 -5.78
CA VAL A 174 -21.78 -18.41 -6.30
C VAL A 174 -23.05 -19.23 -6.14
N LEU A 175 -24.03 -18.70 -5.42
CA LEU A 175 -25.33 -19.34 -5.24
C LEU A 175 -26.31 -18.72 -6.24
N ASP A 176 -26.84 -19.54 -7.14
CA ASP A 176 -27.94 -19.15 -8.02
C ASP A 176 -29.25 -19.39 -7.28
N ILE A 177 -29.80 -18.34 -6.66
CA ILE A 177 -31.06 -18.40 -5.93
C ILE A 177 -32.16 -17.94 -6.90
N LYS A 178 -32.94 -18.91 -7.37
CA LYS A 178 -34.12 -18.68 -8.22
C LYS A 178 -35.37 -18.37 -7.41
#